data_AF-A0A0M5JLB8-F1
#
_entry.id   AF-A0A0M5JLB8-F1
#
_cell.length_a   1.000
_cell.length_b   1.000
_cell.length_c   1.000
_cell.angle_alpha   90.00
_cell.angle_beta   90.00
_cell.angle_gamma   90.00
#
_symmetry.space_group_name_H-M   'P 1'
#
loop_
_entity.id
_entity.type
_entity.pdbx_description
1 polymer ?
#
loop_
_entity_poly.entity_id
_entity_poly.type
_entity_poly.pdbx_seq_one_letter_code
_entity_poly.pdbx_strand_id
1 'polypeptide(L)'
;MKDLLLIKNDLHLAEGDFQVGLSEPQHQKAILTAEKGQWKEHPEVGVGIAQMLADDLYTEMLIEVKKQLEYDGIPVKNVTLTPQGSLLIE
;
A
#
# COMPACT_ATOMS: atom_id res chain seq x y z
N MET A 1 -8.40 11.74 -1.25
CA MET A 1 -9.44 11.51 -0.22
C MET A 1 -8.87 11.95 1.13
N LYS A 2 -9.69 12.58 2.00
CA LYS A 2 -9.25 12.96 3.35
C LYS A 2 -9.89 12.03 4.37
N ASP A 3 -9.07 11.41 5.20
CA ASP A 3 -9.49 10.48 6.26
C ASP A 3 -8.56 10.62 7.48
N LEU A 4 -8.79 9.82 8.52
CA LEU A 4 -7.95 9.76 9.71
C LEU A 4 -6.49 9.51 9.35
N LEU A 5 -5.63 10.36 9.90
CA LEU A 5 -4.20 10.27 9.71
C LEU A 5 -3.62 9.20 10.64
N LEU A 6 -2.91 8.26 10.06
CA LEU A 6 -2.13 7.26 10.78
C LEU A 6 -0.66 7.65 10.76
N ILE A 7 -0.04 7.71 11.94
CA ILE A 7 1.41 7.83 12.10
C ILE A 7 1.92 6.51 12.66
N LYS A 8 2.86 5.87 11.95
CA LYS A 8 3.40 4.54 12.31
C LYS A 8 2.29 3.47 12.48
N ASN A 9 1.26 3.53 11.63
CA ASN A 9 0.08 2.65 11.69
C ASN A 9 -0.77 2.81 12.97
N ASP A 10 -0.66 3.93 13.68
CA ASP A 10 -1.49 4.25 14.83
C ASP A 10 -2.24 5.58 14.61
N LEU A 11 -3.39 5.74 15.25
CA LEU A 11 -4.23 6.92 15.11
C LEU A 11 -3.50 8.15 15.64
N HIS A 12 -3.34 9.15 14.78
CA HIS A 12 -2.71 10.38 15.20
C HIS A 12 -3.74 11.34 15.80
N LEU A 13 -3.55 11.63 17.09
CA LEU A 13 -4.29 12.64 17.84
C LEU A 13 -3.44 13.91 17.93
N ALA A 14 -4.02 15.04 17.54
CA ALA A 14 -3.40 16.35 17.67
C ALA A 14 -4.41 17.32 18.31
N GLU A 15 -3.95 18.12 19.28
CA GLU A 15 -4.79 19.09 20.00
C GLU A 15 -6.05 18.51 20.68
N GLY A 16 -6.03 17.22 20.99
CA GLY A 16 -7.16 16.54 21.67
C GLY A 16 -8.24 15.99 20.74
N ASP A 17 -8.04 16.02 19.43
CA ASP A 17 -8.94 15.44 18.43
C ASP A 17 -8.18 14.58 17.41
N PHE A 18 -8.90 13.76 16.65
CA PHE A 18 -8.33 12.95 15.57
C PHE A 18 -7.89 13.84 14.41
N GLN A 19 -6.64 13.68 13.99
CA GLN A 19 -6.15 14.44 12.85
C GLN A 19 -6.63 13.81 11.55
N VAL A 20 -7.28 14.60 10.70
CA VAL A 20 -7.71 14.21 9.36
C VAL A 20 -6.71 14.75 8.33
N GLY A 21 -6.26 13.90 7.42
CA GLY A 21 -5.24 14.25 6.42
C GLY A 21 -5.40 13.45 5.13
N LEU A 22 -4.37 13.45 4.29
CA LEU A 22 -4.35 12.67 3.05
C LEU A 22 -4.21 11.19 3.38
N SER A 23 -5.22 10.41 3.02
CA SER A 23 -5.26 8.96 3.28
C SER A 23 -4.83 8.12 2.09
N GLU A 24 -4.75 8.70 0.87
CA GLU A 24 -4.33 7.94 -0.32
C GLU A 24 -3.00 7.20 -0.12
N PRO A 25 -1.91 7.82 0.38
CA PRO A 25 -0.64 7.11 0.57
C PRO A 25 -0.71 6.05 1.66
N GLN A 26 -1.57 6.27 2.66
CA GLN A 26 -1.76 5.32 3.77
C GLN A 26 -2.52 4.08 3.29
N HIS A 27 -3.53 4.30 2.43
CA HIS A 27 -4.32 3.26 1.83
C HIS A 27 -3.49 2.41 0.84
N GLN A 28 -2.71 3.06 -0.03
CA GLN A 28 -1.73 2.37 -0.88
C GLN A 28 -0.81 1.47 -0.06
N LYS A 29 -0.21 2.03 1.00
CA LYS A 29 0.68 1.28 1.89
C LYS A 29 -0.05 0.08 2.51
N ALA A 30 -1.30 0.26 2.95
CA ALA A 30 -2.10 -0.82 3.53
C ALA A 30 -2.30 -1.98 2.54
N ILE A 31 -2.69 -1.71 1.29
CA ILE A 31 -2.86 -2.71 0.23
C ILE A 31 -1.55 -3.46 -0.04
N LEU A 32 -0.42 -2.73 -0.13
CA LEU A 32 0.88 -3.34 -0.40
C LEU A 32 1.32 -4.26 0.75
N THR A 33 1.12 -3.85 2.00
CA THR A 33 1.53 -4.64 3.16
C THR A 33 0.58 -5.78 3.49
N ALA A 34 -0.69 -5.67 3.10
CA ALA A 34 -1.69 -6.69 3.37
C ALA A 34 -1.45 -7.93 2.51
N GLU A 35 -1.59 -9.11 3.09
CA GLU A 35 -1.61 -10.37 2.35
C GLU A 35 -3.01 -10.63 1.77
N LYS A 36 -3.07 -11.40 0.68
CA LYS A 36 -4.35 -11.85 0.10
C LYS A 36 -5.17 -12.58 1.16
N GLY A 37 -6.45 -12.22 1.29
CA GLY A 37 -7.38 -12.77 2.28
C GLY A 37 -7.40 -12.05 3.64
N GLN A 38 -6.56 -11.02 3.85
CA GLN A 38 -6.65 -10.17 5.04
C GLN A 38 -7.88 -9.25 4.98
N TRP A 39 -8.18 -8.69 3.81
CA TRP A 39 -9.42 -7.96 3.57
C TRP A 39 -10.58 -8.96 3.44
N LYS A 40 -11.44 -9.05 4.45
CA LYS A 40 -12.51 -10.07 4.50
C LYS A 40 -13.60 -9.85 3.46
N GLU A 41 -13.89 -8.60 3.16
CA GLU A 41 -14.88 -8.24 2.12
C GLU A 41 -14.32 -8.43 0.70
N HIS A 42 -13.00 -8.30 0.55
CA HIS A 42 -12.29 -8.42 -0.73
C HIS A 42 -11.02 -9.27 -0.57
N PRO A 43 -11.14 -10.60 -0.44
CA PRO A 43 -10.00 -11.48 -0.20
C PRO A 43 -8.96 -11.46 -1.33
N GLU A 44 -9.34 -11.01 -2.52
CA GLU A 44 -8.45 -10.78 -3.65
C GLU A 44 -7.50 -9.58 -3.48
N VAL A 45 -7.80 -8.66 -2.54
CA VAL A 45 -7.01 -7.46 -2.27
C VAL A 45 -5.85 -7.80 -1.34
N GLY A 46 -4.67 -7.31 -1.72
CA GLY A 46 -3.43 -7.49 -0.95
C GLY A 46 -2.31 -8.05 -1.82
N VAL A 47 -1.12 -7.49 -1.65
CA VAL A 47 0.08 -7.94 -2.38
C VAL A 47 0.99 -8.79 -1.49
N GLY A 48 1.11 -8.43 -0.21
CA GLY A 48 2.05 -9.08 0.70
C GLY A 48 3.50 -8.84 0.30
N ILE A 49 3.87 -7.57 0.05
CA ILE A 49 5.21 -7.23 -0.51
C ILE A 49 6.38 -7.77 0.32
N ALA A 50 6.18 -8.00 1.63
CA ALA A 50 7.23 -8.51 2.51
C ALA A 50 7.71 -9.91 2.11
N GLN A 51 6.79 -10.78 1.69
CA GLN A 51 7.15 -12.10 1.17
C GLN A 51 7.78 -12.01 -0.21
N MET A 52 7.26 -11.10 -1.05
CA MET A 52 7.76 -10.92 -2.42
C MET A 52 9.14 -10.27 -2.47
N LEU A 53 9.50 -9.44 -1.48
CA LEU A 53 10.85 -8.88 -1.33
C LEU A 53 11.88 -9.93 -0.87
N ALA A 54 11.42 -11.04 -0.29
CA ALA A 54 12.28 -12.15 0.09
C ALA A 54 12.49 -13.16 -1.07
N ASP A 55 11.76 -12.99 -2.18
CA ASP A 55 11.82 -13.84 -3.37
C ASP A 55 12.61 -13.17 -4.50
N ASP A 56 13.18 -13.95 -5.40
CA ASP A 56 13.99 -13.45 -6.53
C ASP A 56 13.11 -12.94 -7.70
N LEU A 57 11.80 -13.17 -7.64
CA LEU A 57 10.82 -12.84 -8.68
C LEU A 57 10.26 -11.41 -8.55
N TYR A 58 11.14 -10.41 -8.48
CA TYR A 58 10.76 -9.00 -8.33
C TYR A 58 9.86 -8.47 -9.46
N THR A 59 9.97 -8.99 -10.68
CA THR A 59 9.17 -8.52 -11.82
C THR A 59 7.70 -8.86 -11.66
N GLU A 60 7.39 -10.07 -11.18
CA GLU A 60 6.00 -10.50 -10.94
C GLU A 60 5.36 -9.68 -9.81
N MET A 61 6.16 -9.36 -8.79
CA MET A 61 5.76 -8.45 -7.71
C MET A 61 5.35 -7.07 -8.23
N LEU A 62 6.16 -6.44 -9.07
CA LEU A 62 5.85 -5.11 -9.61
C LEU A 62 4.55 -5.11 -10.42
N ILE A 63 4.30 -6.18 -11.18
CA ILE A 63 3.07 -6.34 -11.97
C ILE A 63 1.86 -6.50 -11.04
N GLU A 64 1.98 -7.32 -10.00
CA GLU A 64 0.88 -7.53 -9.03
C GLU A 64 0.57 -6.24 -8.25
N VAL A 65 1.61 -5.54 -7.78
CA VAL A 65 1.47 -4.22 -7.14
C VAL A 65 0.67 -3.28 -8.02
N LYS A 66 1.06 -3.15 -9.29
CA LYS A 66 0.38 -2.27 -10.24
C LYS A 66 -1.10 -2.65 -10.40
N LYS A 67 -1.39 -3.93 -10.61
CA LYS A 67 -2.77 -4.42 -10.78
C LYS A 67 -3.64 -4.13 -9.57
N GLN A 68 -3.14 -4.36 -8.36
CA GLN A 68 -3.89 -4.17 -7.12
C GLN A 68 -4.19 -2.68 -6.87
N LEU A 69 -3.22 -1.80 -7.14
CA LEU A 69 -3.44 -0.37 -7.02
C LEU A 69 -4.41 0.16 -8.08
N GLU A 70 -4.31 -0.30 -9.34
CA GLU A 70 -5.26 0.04 -10.38
C GLU A 70 -6.68 -0.49 -10.08
N TYR A 71 -6.79 -1.68 -9.49
CA TYR A 71 -8.04 -2.28 -9.05
C TYR A 71 -8.74 -1.41 -7.99
N ASP A 72 -7.96 -0.80 -7.10
CA ASP A 72 -8.43 0.12 -6.08
C ASP A 72 -8.75 1.54 -6.61
N GLY A 73 -8.63 1.74 -7.93
CA GLY A 73 -8.90 3.02 -8.59
C GLY A 73 -7.78 4.04 -8.45
N ILE A 74 -6.60 3.62 -8.01
CA ILE A 74 -5.40 4.44 -7.89
C ILE A 74 -4.64 4.36 -9.22
N PRO A 75 -4.58 5.45 -10.01
CA PRO A 75 -3.87 5.42 -11.28
C PRO A 75 -2.37 5.34 -11.04
N VAL A 76 -1.77 4.19 -11.36
CA VAL A 76 -0.33 3.97 -11.25
C VAL A 76 0.30 3.94 -12.63
N LYS A 77 1.17 4.91 -12.91
CA LYS A 77 1.93 4.95 -14.16
C LYS A 77 3.08 3.96 -14.12
N ASN A 78 3.84 3.98 -13.03
CA ASN A 78 5.04 3.17 -12.92
C ASN A 78 5.31 2.67 -11.50
N VAL A 79 5.81 1.44 -11.40
CA VAL A 79 6.23 0.82 -10.13
C VAL A 79 7.65 0.31 -10.34
N THR A 80 8.62 0.86 -9.61
CA THR A 80 10.04 0.50 -9.76
C THR A 80 10.64 0.19 -8.39
N LEU A 81 11.40 -0.91 -8.31
CA LEU A 81 12.22 -1.22 -7.15
C LEU A 81 13.59 -0.55 -7.31
N THR A 82 13.97 0.29 -6.36
CA THR A 82 15.30 0.91 -6.36
C THR A 82 16.36 -0.07 -5.85
N PRO A 83 17.64 0.10 -6.23
CA PRO A 83 18.74 -0.71 -5.71
C PRO A 83 18.90 -0.66 -4.18
N GLN A 84 18.30 0.34 -3.52
CA GLN A 84 18.31 0.51 -2.07
C GLN A 84 17.19 -0.26 -1.36
N GLY A 85 16.35 -1.00 -2.10
CA GLY A 85 15.24 -1.77 -1.55
C GLY A 85 13.96 -0.95 -1.32
N SER A 86 13.85 0.24 -1.92
CA SER A 86 12.65 1.08 -1.84
C SER A 86 11.77 0.91 -3.07
N LEU A 87 10.46 0.82 -2.88
CA LEU A 87 9.48 0.87 -3.97
C LEU A 87 9.13 2.34 -4.29
N LEU A 88 9.31 2.72 -5.55
CA LEU A 88 8.84 3.98 -6.13
C LEU A 88 7.57 3.72 -6.94
N ILE A 89 6.51 4.47 -6.64
CA ILE A 89 5.20 4.41 -7.31
C ILE A 89 4.91 5.82 -7.82
N GLU A 90 4.77 5.96 -9.14
CA GLU A 90 4.49 7.23 -9.86
C GLU A 90 3.19 7.17 -10.66
#